data_AF-A0A356U8Y5-F1
#
_entry.id   AF-A0A356U8Y5-F1
#
_cell.length_a   1.000
_cell.length_b   1.000
_cell.length_c   1.000
_cell.angle_alpha   90.00
_cell.angle_beta   90.00
_cell.angle_gamma   90.00
#
_symmetry.space_group_name_H-M   'P 1'
#
loop_
_entity.id
_entity.type
_entity.pdbx_description
1 polymer ?
#
loop_
_entity_poly.entity_id
_entity_poly.type
_entity_poly.pdbx_seq_one_letter_code
_entity_poly.pdbx_strand_id
1 'polypeptide(L)' 'EQRTRYDLEMIKEVGYCKGIENYSRYITGRAPGEPPYTLIDFFPEDYLLFMDESHISVPQVRGMYEGDRSRKQNLV' A
#
# COMPACT_ATOMS: atom_id res chain seq x y z
N GLU A 1 0.23 8.35 19.62
CA GLU A 1 1.62 8.22 20.11
C GLU A 1 1.91 6.87 20.76
N GLN A 2 1.13 6.41 21.75
CA GLN A 2 1.34 5.09 22.39
C GLN A 2 1.43 3.92 21.39
N ARG A 3 0.49 3.86 20.42
CA ARG A 3 0.48 2.80 19.40
C ARG A 3 1.76 2.75 18.57
N THR A 4 2.24 3.90 18.10
CA THR A 4 3.46 3.96 17.29
C THR A 4 4.70 3.51 18.06
N ARG A 5 4.81 3.86 19.35
CA ARG A 5 5.94 3.41 20.19
C ARG A 5 5.93 1.89 20.39
N TYR A 6 4.75 1.33 20.67
CA TYR A 6 4.57 -0.12 20.78
C TYR A 6 4.92 -0.84 19.46
N ASP A 7 4.45 -0.33 18.32
CA ASP A 7 4.78 -0.91 17.01
C ASP A 7 6.30 -0.90 16.75
N LEU A 8 6.99 0.20 17.09
CA LEU A 8 8.45 0.30 16.94
C LEU A 8 9.21 -0.67 17.84
N GLU A 9 8.76 -0.89 19.07
CA GLU A 9 9.33 -1.91 19.98
C GLU A 9 9.14 -3.31 19.40
N MET A 10 7.93 -3.63 18.91
CA MET A 10 7.63 -4.92 18.27
C MET A 10 8.47 -5.17 17.00
N ILE A 11 8.65 -4.15 16.16
CA ILE A 11 9.50 -4.23 14.97
C ILE A 11 10.96 -4.48 15.39
N LYS A 12 11.45 -3.83 16.45
CA LYS A 12 12.83 -3.96 16.90
C LYS A 12 13.12 -5.34 17.52
N GLU A 13 12.21 -5.86 18.33
CA GLU A 13 12.42 -7.12 19.07
C GLU A 13 12.03 -8.36 18.27
N VAL A 14 10.92 -8.30 17.52
CA VAL A 14 10.33 -9.45 16.81
C VAL A 14 10.51 -9.36 15.29
N GLY A 15 10.82 -8.17 14.76
CA GLY A 15 10.89 -7.93 13.31
C GLY A 15 9.53 -7.69 12.64
N TYR A 16 8.44 -7.62 13.42
CA TYR A 16 7.08 -7.50 12.90
C TYR A 16 6.14 -6.83 13.90
N CYS A 17 5.12 -6.12 13.41
CA CYS A 17 4.00 -5.63 14.21
C CYS A 17 2.67 -5.79 13.47
N LYS A 18 1.54 -5.69 14.19
CA LYS A 18 0.23 -5.70 13.55
C LYS A 18 0.03 -4.40 12.76
N GLY A 19 -0.26 -4.52 11.47
CA GLY A 19 -0.40 -3.36 10.59
C GLY A 19 0.93 -2.85 10.04
N ILE A 20 1.93 -3.73 9.92
CA ILE A 20 3.27 -3.40 9.41
C ILE A 20 3.24 -2.71 8.03
N GLU A 21 2.20 -2.98 7.22
CA GLU A 21 1.99 -2.38 5.90
C GLU A 21 1.86 -0.85 5.96
N ASN A 22 1.46 -0.29 7.10
CA ASN A 22 1.41 1.16 7.31
C ASN A 22 2.81 1.80 7.37
N TYR A 23 3.85 0.99 7.57
CA TYR A 23 5.25 1.40 7.57
C TYR A 23 5.99 1.03 6.27
N SER A 24 5.28 0.50 5.27
CA SER A 24 5.82 0.01 3.98
C SER A 24 6.76 1.00 3.30
N ARG A 25 6.43 2.30 3.29
CA ARG A 25 7.30 3.35 2.73
C ARG A 25 8.71 3.35 3.33
N TYR A 26 8.81 3.22 4.65
CA TYR A 26 10.09 3.22 5.36
C TYR A 26 10.86 1.92 5.13
N ILE A 27 10.17 0.79 5.11
CA ILE A 27 10.76 -0.54 4.90
C ILE A 27 11.34 -0.66 3.47
N THR A 28 10.67 -0.06 2.49
CA THR A 28 11.07 -0.12 1.07
C THR A 28 11.96 1.05 0.64
N GLY A 29 12.28 1.99 1.55
CA GLY A 29 13.17 3.12 1.29
C GLY A 29 12.64 4.17 0.31
N ARG A 30 11.32 4.24 0.11
CA ARG A 30 10.69 5.12 -0.89
C ARG A 30 10.50 6.55 -0.38
N ALA A 31 10.58 7.52 -1.29
CA ALA A 31 10.31 8.92 -0.94
C ALA A 31 8.80 9.16 -0.70
N PRO A 32 8.42 10.18 0.08
CA PRO A 32 7.01 10.57 0.22
C PRO A 32 6.36 10.89 -1.14
N GLY A 33 5.24 10.25 -1.43
CA GLY A 33 4.49 10.44 -2.68
C GLY A 33 4.90 9.50 -3.81
N GLU A 34 6.00 8.74 -3.67
CA GLU A 34 6.29 7.67 -4.60
C GLU A 34 5.22 6.56 -4.52
N PRO A 35 4.86 5.94 -5.66
CA PRO A 35 3.95 4.78 -5.67
C PRO A 35 4.47 3.68 -4.72
N PRO A 36 3.64 2.77 -4.20
CA PRO A 36 4.13 1.58 -3.49
C PRO A 36 4.56 0.49 -4.48
N TYR A 37 5.28 -0.54 -3.99
CA TYR A 37 5.37 -1.80 -4.75
C TYR A 37 4.03 -2.52 -4.69
N THR A 38 3.68 -3.17 -5.79
CA THR A 38 2.44 -3.89 -6.00
C THR A 38 2.73 -5.26 -6.60
N LEU A 39 1.69 -6.04 -6.86
CA LEU A 39 1.81 -7.31 -7.57
C LEU A 39 2.41 -7.14 -8.99
N ILE A 40 2.16 -5.99 -9.64
CA ILE A 40 2.62 -5.74 -11.02
C ILE A 40 4.15 -5.73 -11.11
N ASP A 41 4.84 -5.24 -10.07
CA ASP A 41 6.30 -5.14 -10.04
C ASP A 41 7.01 -6.51 -10.01
N PHE A 42 6.27 -7.60 -9.77
CA PHE A 42 6.81 -8.97 -9.80
C PHE A 42 6.72 -9.62 -11.19
N PHE A 43 6.01 -9.01 -12.13
CA PHE A 43 5.91 -9.51 -13.50
C PHE A 43 7.08 -9.00 -14.37
N PRO A 44 7.49 -9.76 -15.40
CA PRO A 44 8.36 -9.25 -16.46
C PRO A 44 7.75 -8.02 -17.14
N GLU A 45 8.58 -7.17 -17.76
CA GLU A 45 8.11 -5.95 -18.43
C GLU A 45 7.14 -6.22 -19.59
N ASP A 46 7.22 -7.40 -20.22
CA ASP A 46 6.41 -7.83 -21.37
C ASP A 46 5.19 -8.67 -20.99
N TYR A 47 4.74 -8.60 -19.74
CA TYR A 47 3.55 -9.31 -19.28
C TYR A 47 2.27 -8.87 -20.01
N LEU A 48 1.33 -9.80 -20.11
CA LEU A 48 0.00 -9.55 -20.69
C LEU A 48 -1.03 -9.34 -19.57
N LEU A 49 -1.73 -8.21 -19.60
CA LEU A 49 -2.83 -7.89 -18.69
C LEU A 49 -4.18 -8.01 -19.41
N PHE A 50 -5.08 -8.80 -18.85
CA PHE A 50 -6.48 -8.82 -19.27
C PHE A 50 -7.33 -8.03 -18.27
N MET A 51 -8.14 -7.12 -18.80
CA MET A 51 -9.14 -6.39 -18.02
C MET A 51 -10.53 -6.88 -18.42
N ASP A 52 -11.02 -7.88 -17.70
CA ASP A 52 -12.39 -8.35 -17.87
C ASP A 52 -13.38 -7.25 -17.49
N GLU A 53 -14.52 -7.22 -18.19
CA GLU A 53 -15.54 -6.18 -18.08
C GLU A 53 -14.95 -4.76 -18.00
N SER A 54 -14.12 -4.40 -18.97
CA SER A 54 -13.35 -3.14 -18.98
C SER A 54 -14.17 -1.87 -18.73
N HIS A 55 -15.43 -1.86 -19.14
CA HIS A 55 -16.36 -0.76 -18.89
C HIS A 55 -16.67 -0.53 -17.39
N ILE A 56 -16.42 -1.54 -16.55
CA ILE A 56 -16.51 -1.49 -15.07
C ILE A 56 -15.11 -1.45 -14.46
N SER A 57 -14.19 -2.32 -14.90
CA SER A 57 -12.89 -2.48 -14.23
C SER A 57 -11.95 -1.27 -14.42
N VAL A 58 -12.01 -0.58 -15.56
CA VAL A 58 -11.24 0.66 -15.79
C VAL A 58 -11.65 1.78 -14.82
N PRO A 59 -12.95 2.18 -14.71
CA PRO A 59 -13.33 3.20 -13.75
C PRO A 59 -13.10 2.75 -12.29
N GLN A 60 -13.22 1.46 -11.99
CA GLN A 60 -12.92 0.92 -10.66
C GLN A 60 -11.46 1.17 -10.28
N VAL A 61 -10.48 0.77 -11.11
CA VAL A 61 -9.05 0.98 -10.83
C VAL A 61 -8.74 2.46 -10.64
N ARG A 62 -9.30 3.34 -11.47
CA ARG A 62 -9.14 4.80 -11.34
C ARG A 62 -9.64 5.33 -10.00
N GLY A 63 -10.75 4.80 -9.48
CA GLY A 63 -11.35 5.26 -8.23
C GLY A 63 -10.64 4.79 -6.95
N MET A 64 -9.75 3.79 -7.04
CA MET A 64 -9.20 3.14 -5.83
C MET A 64 -8.34 4.07 -4.98
N TYR A 65 -7.51 4.91 -5.60
CA TYR A 65 -6.64 5.82 -4.88
C TYR A 65 -7.42 6.82 -4.02
N GLU A 66 -8.40 7.51 -4.61
CA GLU A 66 -9.20 8.52 -3.89
C GLU A 66 -10.11 7.87 -2.83
N GLY A 67 -10.62 6.66 -3.09
CA GLY A 67 -11.39 5.90 -2.12
C GLY A 67 -10.58 5.52 -0.87
N ASP A 68 -9.38 4.96 -1.05
CA ASP A 68 -8.51 4.62 0.08
C ASP A 68 -8.01 5.86 0.82
N ARG A 69 -7.65 6.93 0.09
CA ARG A 69 -7.22 8.20 0.68
C ARG A 69 -8.31 8.83 1.55
N SER A 70 -9.54 8.91 1.05
CA SER A 70 -10.69 9.44 1.79
C SER A 70 -10.94 8.66 3.07
N ARG A 71 -10.91 7.32 3.01
CA ARG A 71 -11.06 6.45 4.18
C ARG A 71 -9.96 6.70 5.22
N LYS A 72 -8.70 6.81 4.80
CA LYS A 72 -7.57 7.04 5.70
C LYS A 72 -7.60 8.43 6.34
N GLN A 73 -8.02 9.46 5.61
CA GLN A 73 -8.15 10.82 6.15
C GLN A 73 -9.17 10.91 7.30
N ASN A 74 -10.23 10.11 7.26
CA ASN A 74 -11.24 10.08 8.33
C ASN A 74 -10.81 9.29 9.59
N LEU A 75 -9.73 8.50 9.52
CA LEU A 75 -9.23 7.67 10.63
C LEU A 75 -8.10 8.33 11.43
N VAL A 76 -7.65 9.53 11.00
CA VAL A 76 -6.57 10.31 11.62
C VAL A 76 -7.15 11.30 12.60
#